data_AF-A0A962ULL8-F1
#
_entry.id   AF-A0A962ULL8-F1
#
_cell.length_a   1.000
_cell.length_b   1.000
_cell.length_c   1.000
_cell.angle_alpha   90.00
_cell.angle_beta   90.00
_cell.angle_gamma   90.00
#
_symmetry.space_group_name_H-M   'P 1'
#
loop_
_entity.id
_entity.type
_entity.pdbx_description
1 polymer ?
#
loop_
_entity_poly.entity_id
_entity_poly.type
_entity_poly.pdbx_seq_one_letter_code
_entity_poly.pdbx_strand_id
1 'polypeptide(L)'
;HFVRFRTFTFGWAEVRSHLTSIWHRHPLRYVGHNPAGSWAIFLMLGLCLLIVVTGILALGGEEQQGPVAGLLNYAQGNLAHEIHGWLSWLMLGIVAIHVLGVFAESLLLRENLVAAMLSGFKSSPAHTTQTPSHWKVGATMLLASIAAGLFWFQGYLTETPARPYQPFLGPALPDNPIWREECGACHLAFHPSLLPARSWKALMDGQASHFGEDLFLGPSAVEEIEAFLLKNAAEQASTEAAWKIDRSIPASETPLRITETAYWIDKHREISDTLWEHPRVKGRISCAACHLDAEAGTFEDAAMRLPDGVEAGPERK
;
A
#
# COMPACT_ATOMS: atom_id res chain seq x y z
N HIS A 1 -26.93 17.51 -27.60
CA HIS A 1 -26.88 18.64 -26.64
C HIS A 1 -26.81 18.20 -25.17
N PHE A 2 -26.88 16.89 -24.85
CA PHE A 2 -27.06 16.36 -23.49
C PHE A 2 -25.81 15.76 -22.82
N VAL A 3 -24.62 15.84 -23.44
CA VAL A 3 -23.41 15.07 -23.06
C VAL A 3 -22.20 15.98 -22.79
N ARG A 4 -22.41 17.25 -22.42
CA ARG A 4 -21.32 18.15 -22.02
C ARG A 4 -21.29 18.21 -20.49
N PHE A 5 -20.13 18.23 -19.84
CA PHE A 5 -20.06 18.41 -18.38
C PHE A 5 -20.84 19.64 -17.89
N ARG A 6 -20.92 20.70 -18.71
CA ARG A 6 -21.72 21.89 -18.44
C ARG A 6 -23.24 21.64 -18.35
N THR A 7 -23.76 20.54 -18.90
CA THR A 7 -25.18 20.16 -18.75
C THR A 7 -25.46 19.31 -17.52
N PHE A 8 -24.43 19.04 -16.70
CA PHE A 8 -24.52 18.31 -15.42
C PHE A 8 -24.42 19.25 -14.21
N THR A 9 -24.13 20.54 -14.42
CA THR A 9 -23.98 21.52 -13.35
C THR A 9 -25.35 22.02 -12.92
N PHE A 10 -26.02 21.26 -12.05
CA PHE A 10 -27.25 21.66 -11.40
C PHE A 10 -26.95 22.40 -10.09
N GLY A 11 -27.70 23.46 -9.80
CA GLY A 11 -27.58 24.21 -8.56
C GLY A 11 -28.13 23.42 -7.37
N TRP A 12 -27.67 23.74 -6.16
CA TRP A 12 -28.17 23.10 -4.93
C TRP A 12 -29.70 23.17 -4.77
N ALA A 13 -30.31 24.28 -5.19
CA ALA A 13 -31.77 24.44 -5.16
C ALA A 13 -32.51 23.42 -6.03
N GLU A 14 -31.95 23.05 -7.18
CA GLU A 14 -32.52 22.08 -8.12
C GLU A 14 -32.35 20.65 -7.58
N VAL A 15 -31.20 20.35 -6.97
CA VAL A 15 -30.96 19.08 -6.28
C VAL A 15 -31.97 18.88 -5.15
N ARG A 16 -32.13 19.90 -4.28
CA ARG A 16 -33.09 19.84 -3.18
C ARG A 16 -34.52 19.65 -3.68
N SER A 17 -34.93 20.42 -4.69
CA SER A 17 -36.25 20.29 -5.32
C SER A 17 -36.49 18.88 -5.87
N HIS A 18 -35.50 18.32 -6.57
CA HIS A 18 -35.58 16.98 -7.10
C HIS A 18 -35.69 15.91 -5.99
N LEU A 19 -34.86 16.00 -4.95
CA LEU A 19 -34.94 15.10 -3.79
C LEU A 19 -36.31 15.17 -3.10
N THR A 20 -36.86 16.37 -2.92
CA THR A 20 -38.23 16.53 -2.39
C THR A 20 -39.30 15.96 -3.31
N SER A 21 -39.13 16.05 -4.63
CA SER A 21 -40.08 15.48 -5.60
C SER A 21 -40.13 13.95 -5.53
N ILE A 22 -38.97 13.31 -5.31
CA ILE A 22 -38.87 11.86 -5.08
C ILE A 22 -39.52 11.48 -3.74
N TRP A 23 -39.24 12.24 -2.68
CA TRP A 23 -39.83 12.03 -1.36
C TRP A 23 -41.37 12.08 -1.39
N HIS A 24 -41.92 13.04 -2.13
CA HIS A 24 -43.37 13.18 -2.33
C HIS A 24 -43.95 12.26 -3.42
N ARG A 25 -43.17 11.31 -3.97
CA ARG A 25 -43.59 10.36 -5.03
C ARG A 25 -44.11 11.01 -6.32
N HIS A 26 -43.66 12.22 -6.62
CA HIS A 26 -43.91 12.92 -7.89
C HIS A 26 -42.58 13.24 -8.60
N PRO A 27 -41.80 12.22 -9.02
CA PRO A 27 -40.48 12.42 -9.59
C PRO A 27 -40.56 13.18 -10.92
N LEU A 28 -39.77 14.25 -11.03
CA LEU A 28 -39.58 14.96 -12.30
C LEU A 28 -38.81 14.08 -13.29
N ARG A 29 -39.31 13.96 -14.52
CA ARG A 29 -38.66 13.15 -15.57
C ARG A 29 -37.56 13.95 -16.27
N TYR A 30 -36.32 13.48 -16.18
CA TYR A 30 -35.17 14.03 -16.90
C TYR A 30 -34.73 13.08 -18.03
N VAL A 31 -34.55 13.62 -19.24
CA VAL A 31 -34.06 12.85 -20.40
C VAL A 31 -32.56 12.53 -20.26
N GLY A 32 -31.79 13.45 -19.70
CA GLY A 32 -30.37 13.26 -19.35
C GLY A 32 -30.18 12.78 -17.91
N HIS A 33 -29.20 13.35 -17.22
CA HIS A 33 -28.97 13.08 -15.81
C HIS A 33 -29.90 13.94 -14.94
N ASN A 34 -30.39 13.37 -13.85
CA ASN A 34 -31.12 14.13 -12.85
C ASN A 34 -30.15 14.92 -11.96
N PRO A 35 -30.62 15.97 -11.25
CA PRO A 35 -29.75 16.79 -10.40
C PRO A 35 -28.96 16.01 -9.34
N ALA A 36 -29.60 15.04 -8.68
CA ALA A 36 -28.97 14.24 -7.63
C ALA A 36 -27.89 13.29 -8.18
N GLY A 37 -28.18 12.61 -9.29
CA GLY A 37 -27.25 11.72 -9.98
C GLY A 37 -26.06 12.45 -10.60
N SER A 38 -26.26 13.67 -11.12
CA SER A 38 -25.14 14.51 -11.59
C SER A 38 -24.17 14.86 -10.46
N TRP A 39 -24.68 15.25 -9.28
CA TRP A 39 -23.84 15.49 -8.10
C TRP A 39 -23.12 14.23 -7.63
N ALA A 40 -23.81 13.09 -7.60
CA ALA A 40 -23.21 11.81 -7.25
C ALA A 40 -22.05 11.45 -8.19
N ILE A 41 -22.20 11.65 -9.50
CA ILE A 41 -21.13 11.38 -10.48
C ILE A 41 -19.93 12.29 -10.26
N PHE A 42 -20.11 13.60 -10.07
CA PHE A 42 -18.98 14.50 -9.81
C PHE A 42 -18.24 14.12 -8.52
N LEU A 43 -19.00 13.77 -7.48
CA LEU A 43 -18.43 13.33 -6.21
C LEU A 43 -17.64 12.02 -6.38
N MET A 44 -18.20 11.03 -7.07
CA MET A 44 -17.50 9.76 -7.35
C MET A 44 -16.28 9.96 -8.25
N LEU A 45 -16.35 10.81 -9.28
CA LEU A 45 -15.18 11.08 -10.12
C LEU A 45 -14.07 11.81 -9.35
N GLY A 46 -14.43 12.79 -8.52
CA GLY A 46 -13.49 13.51 -7.67
C GLY A 46 -12.84 12.60 -6.64
N LEU A 47 -13.62 11.76 -5.96
CA LEU A 47 -13.10 10.78 -5.01
C LEU A 47 -12.24 9.73 -5.69
N CYS A 48 -12.62 9.24 -6.87
CA CYS A 48 -11.81 8.30 -7.63
C CYS A 48 -10.44 8.89 -7.94
N LEU A 49 -10.38 10.15 -8.39
CA LEU A 49 -9.12 10.84 -8.61
C LEU A 49 -8.28 10.93 -7.33
N LEU A 50 -8.89 11.31 -6.20
CA LEU A 50 -8.18 11.41 -4.92
C LEU A 50 -7.68 10.05 -4.43
N ILE A 51 -8.48 8.99 -4.58
CA ILE A 51 -8.10 7.61 -4.23
C ILE A 51 -6.91 7.15 -5.09
N VAL A 52 -6.93 7.43 -6.39
CA VAL A 52 -5.81 7.09 -7.29
C VAL A 52 -4.54 7.85 -6.89
N VAL A 53 -4.64 9.16 -6.64
CA VAL A 53 -3.48 9.98 -6.24
C VAL A 53 -2.92 9.48 -4.91
N THR A 54 -3.77 9.28 -3.89
CA THR A 54 -3.33 8.78 -2.59
C THR A 54 -2.77 7.36 -2.65
N GLY A 55 -3.30 6.49 -3.51
CA GLY A 55 -2.75 5.16 -3.75
C GLY A 55 -1.36 5.18 -4.38
N ILE A 56 -1.11 6.07 -5.35
CA ILE A 56 0.22 6.26 -5.94
C ILE A 56 1.22 6.77 -4.90
N LEU A 57 0.80 7.71 -4.05
CA LEU A 57 1.65 8.24 -2.98
C LEU A 57 1.93 7.20 -1.89
N ALA A 58 0.94 6.39 -1.52
CA ALA A 58 1.11 5.27 -0.58
C ALA A 58 2.12 4.25 -1.13
N LEU A 59 1.94 3.79 -2.38
CA LEU A 59 2.84 2.84 -3.04
C LEU A 59 4.29 3.36 -3.11
N GLY A 60 4.49 4.64 -3.42
CA GLY A 60 5.86 5.19 -3.49
C GLY A 60 6.47 5.54 -2.14
N GLY A 61 5.67 5.74 -1.09
CA GLY A 61 6.17 6.05 0.25
C GLY A 61 6.42 4.81 1.11
N GLU A 62 5.49 3.85 1.12
CA GLU A 62 5.60 2.62 1.91
C GLU A 62 6.53 1.60 1.24
N GLU A 63 6.20 1.21 0.01
CA GLU A 63 6.89 0.15 -0.74
C GLU A 63 8.10 0.66 -1.53
N GLN A 64 8.26 1.99 -1.64
CA GLN A 64 9.23 2.64 -2.50
C GLN A 64 9.17 2.14 -3.96
N GLN A 65 7.96 2.05 -4.51
CA GLN A 65 7.69 1.59 -5.88
C GLN A 65 6.88 2.60 -6.70
N GLY A 66 6.86 2.40 -8.02
CA GLY A 66 6.10 3.23 -8.95
C GLY A 66 6.74 4.59 -9.25
N PRO A 67 5.96 5.55 -9.80
CA PRO A 67 6.50 6.79 -10.38
C PRO A 67 7.05 7.79 -9.35
N VAL A 68 6.70 7.61 -8.07
CA VAL A 68 7.09 8.50 -6.97
C VAL A 68 7.96 7.77 -5.94
N ALA A 69 8.49 6.60 -6.30
CA ALA A 69 9.49 5.89 -5.51
C ALA A 69 10.69 6.79 -5.19
N GLY A 70 11.20 6.74 -3.96
CA GLY A 70 12.32 7.53 -3.48
C GLY A 70 12.01 9.01 -3.22
N LEU A 71 10.81 9.51 -3.57
CA LEU A 71 10.41 10.90 -3.34
C LEU A 71 9.77 11.13 -1.96
N LEU A 72 9.19 10.08 -1.38
CA LEU A 72 8.47 10.12 -0.11
C LEU A 72 9.13 9.16 0.87
N ASN A 73 9.08 9.49 2.16
CA ASN A 73 9.43 8.54 3.21
C ASN A 73 8.23 7.70 3.64
N TYR A 74 8.47 6.66 4.44
CA TYR A 74 7.42 5.77 4.92
C TYR A 74 6.31 6.51 5.67
N ALA A 75 6.65 7.51 6.49
CA ALA A 75 5.66 8.31 7.23
C ALA A 75 4.63 8.97 6.32
N GLN A 76 5.10 9.56 5.22
CA GLN A 76 4.28 10.21 4.21
C GLN A 76 3.45 9.18 3.43
N GLY A 77 4.04 8.02 3.12
CA GLY A 77 3.35 6.89 2.53
C GLY A 77 2.19 6.40 3.39
N ASN A 78 2.44 6.12 4.67
CA ASN A 78 1.43 5.65 5.63
C ASN A 78 0.31 6.68 5.82
N LEU A 79 0.61 7.98 5.85
CA LEU A 79 -0.44 9.00 5.86
C LEU A 79 -1.29 8.94 4.59
N ALA A 80 -0.68 8.77 3.41
CA ALA A 80 -1.41 8.64 2.17
C ALA A 80 -2.27 7.36 2.14
N HIS A 81 -1.77 6.25 2.69
CA HIS A 81 -2.51 5.00 2.86
C HIS A 81 -3.73 5.18 3.78
N GLU A 82 -3.56 5.81 4.95
CA GLU A 82 -4.68 6.09 5.86
C GLU A 82 -5.76 6.93 5.17
N ILE A 83 -5.37 8.00 4.47
CA ILE A 83 -6.29 8.85 3.69
C ILE A 83 -6.96 8.03 2.59
N HIS A 84 -6.21 7.19 1.87
CA HIS A 84 -6.73 6.30 0.84
C HIS A 84 -7.83 5.36 1.40
N GLY A 85 -7.60 4.78 2.57
CA GLY A 85 -8.58 3.95 3.27
C GLY A 85 -9.87 4.70 3.61
N TRP A 86 -9.75 5.90 4.20
CA TRP A 86 -10.90 6.76 4.50
C TRP A 86 -11.68 7.16 3.25
N LEU A 87 -10.99 7.57 2.19
CA LEU A 87 -11.61 7.94 0.92
C LEU A 87 -12.32 6.74 0.27
N SER A 88 -11.74 5.54 0.38
CA SER A 88 -12.32 4.30 -0.16
C SER A 88 -13.62 3.91 0.57
N TRP A 89 -13.65 4.02 1.90
CA TRP A 89 -14.89 3.82 2.66
C TRP A 89 -15.97 4.85 2.31
N LEU A 90 -15.58 6.12 2.16
CA LEU A 90 -16.49 7.18 1.73
C LEU A 90 -17.05 6.90 0.33
N MET A 91 -16.19 6.51 -0.63
CA MET A 91 -16.58 6.09 -1.97
C MET A 91 -17.60 4.96 -1.92
N LEU A 92 -17.33 3.90 -1.14
CA LEU A 92 -18.23 2.75 -1.04
C LEU A 92 -19.61 3.16 -0.52
N GLY A 93 -19.66 4.04 0.49
CA GLY A 93 -20.91 4.62 0.99
C GLY A 93 -21.69 5.38 -0.09
N ILE A 94 -21.00 6.20 -0.88
CA ILE A 94 -21.61 6.98 -1.97
C ILE A 94 -22.09 6.07 -3.10
N VAL A 95 -21.31 5.06 -3.47
CA VAL A 95 -21.70 4.06 -4.47
C VAL A 95 -22.97 3.32 -4.02
N ALA A 96 -23.04 2.92 -2.75
CA ALA A 96 -24.24 2.29 -2.19
C ALA A 96 -25.46 3.22 -2.29
N ILE A 97 -25.33 4.48 -1.87
CA ILE A 97 -26.40 5.50 -1.99
C ILE A 97 -26.80 5.70 -3.47
N HIS A 98 -25.82 5.76 -4.37
CA HIS A 98 -26.06 5.94 -5.80
C HIS A 98 -26.86 4.77 -6.39
N VAL A 99 -26.45 3.53 -6.13
CA VAL A 99 -27.15 2.32 -6.61
C VAL A 99 -28.57 2.25 -6.04
N LEU A 100 -28.75 2.55 -4.76
CA LEU A 100 -30.09 2.65 -4.15
C LEU A 100 -30.94 3.73 -4.81
N GLY A 101 -30.35 4.88 -5.13
CA GLY A 101 -31.01 5.96 -5.86
C GLY A 101 -31.46 5.54 -7.27
N VAL A 102 -30.58 4.88 -8.03
CA VAL A 102 -30.89 4.35 -9.37
C VAL A 102 -32.01 3.31 -9.29
N PHE A 103 -31.99 2.43 -8.29
CA PHE A 103 -33.04 1.43 -8.08
C PHE A 103 -34.38 2.07 -7.73
N ALA A 104 -34.40 3.00 -6.76
CA ALA A 104 -35.60 3.71 -6.34
C ALA A 104 -36.22 4.50 -7.50
N GLU A 105 -35.41 5.21 -8.28
CA GLU A 105 -35.88 5.97 -9.43
C GLU A 105 -36.36 5.04 -10.55
N SER A 106 -35.68 3.92 -10.81
CA SER A 106 -36.13 2.91 -11.79
C SER A 106 -37.52 2.37 -11.43
N LEU A 107 -37.77 2.12 -10.14
CA LEU A 107 -39.06 1.64 -9.64
C LEU A 107 -40.15 2.72 -9.71
N LEU A 108 -39.83 3.96 -9.33
CA LEU A 108 -40.77 5.08 -9.30
C LEU A 108 -41.16 5.56 -10.71
N LEU A 109 -40.20 5.61 -11.64
CA LEU A 109 -40.41 6.03 -13.02
C LEU A 109 -40.85 4.87 -13.94
N ARG A 110 -40.79 3.61 -13.46
CA ARG A 110 -41.00 2.39 -14.26
C ARG A 110 -40.13 2.34 -15.52
N GLU A 111 -38.93 2.90 -15.44
CA GLU A 111 -37.92 2.87 -16.50
C GLU A 111 -36.75 2.01 -16.02
N ASN A 112 -36.27 1.08 -16.85
CA ASN A 112 -35.09 0.28 -16.52
C ASN A 112 -33.82 1.09 -16.82
N LEU A 113 -33.37 1.90 -15.86
CA LEU A 113 -32.20 2.75 -16.01
C LEU A 113 -30.91 1.93 -16.18
N VAL A 114 -30.83 0.76 -15.54
CA VAL A 114 -29.68 -0.15 -15.65
C VAL A 114 -29.54 -0.67 -17.09
N ALA A 115 -30.65 -1.09 -17.71
CA ALA A 115 -30.63 -1.50 -19.12
C ALA A 115 -30.25 -0.35 -20.06
N ALA A 116 -30.67 0.88 -19.75
CA ALA A 116 -30.29 2.07 -20.52
C ALA A 116 -28.78 2.38 -20.40
N MET A 117 -28.17 2.15 -19.23
CA MET A 117 -26.72 2.31 -19.03
C MET A 117 -25.91 1.27 -19.82
N LEU A 118 -26.36 0.01 -19.85
CA LEU A 118 -25.68 -1.07 -20.58
C LEU A 118 -25.84 -0.97 -22.09
N SER A 119 -27.06 -0.68 -22.56
CA SER A 119 -27.35 -0.56 -23.98
C SER A 119 -26.88 0.77 -24.57
N GLY A 120 -26.73 1.80 -23.74
CA GLY A 120 -26.46 3.18 -24.17
C GLY A 120 -27.70 3.89 -24.76
N PHE A 121 -28.87 3.25 -24.72
CA PHE A 121 -30.11 3.79 -25.28
C PHE A 121 -31.15 4.02 -24.19
N LYS A 122 -31.76 5.22 -24.18
CA LYS A 122 -32.89 5.58 -23.30
C LYS A 122 -34.08 5.99 -24.15
N SER A 123 -35.28 5.49 -23.81
CA SER A 123 -36.53 5.88 -24.47
C SER A 123 -36.79 7.38 -24.22
N SER A 124 -37.06 8.12 -25.29
CA SER A 124 -37.29 9.56 -25.22
C SER A 124 -38.53 9.98 -26.04
N PRO A 125 -39.18 11.12 -25.72
CA PRO A 125 -40.28 11.64 -26.52
C PRO A 125 -39.87 11.88 -27.97
N ALA A 126 -40.83 11.78 -28.91
CA ALA A 126 -40.62 11.76 -30.37
C ALA A 126 -39.84 12.96 -30.97
N HIS A 127 -39.63 14.04 -30.21
CA HIS A 127 -38.92 15.26 -30.64
C HIS A 127 -37.55 15.45 -29.95
N THR A 128 -37.01 14.42 -29.31
CA THR A 128 -35.70 14.50 -28.64
C THR A 128 -34.57 14.36 -29.65
N THR A 129 -33.66 15.32 -29.68
CA THR A 129 -32.48 15.29 -30.56
C THR A 129 -31.60 14.08 -30.27
N GLN A 130 -31.40 13.21 -31.27
CA GLN A 130 -30.49 12.07 -31.18
C GLN A 130 -29.03 12.55 -31.11
N THR A 131 -28.21 11.85 -30.33
CA THR A 131 -26.78 12.16 -30.20
C THR A 131 -25.97 11.04 -30.88
N PRO A 132 -25.00 11.36 -31.75
CA PRO A 132 -24.20 10.33 -32.42
C PRO A 132 -23.34 9.56 -31.40
N SER A 133 -23.16 8.26 -31.65
CA SER A 133 -22.27 7.42 -30.85
C SER A 133 -20.81 7.69 -31.20
N HIS A 134 -19.98 7.94 -30.19
CA HIS A 134 -18.53 8.11 -30.32
C HIS A 134 -17.76 6.91 -29.73
N TRP A 135 -18.26 5.69 -29.97
CA TRP A 135 -17.69 4.47 -29.38
C TRP A 135 -16.20 4.27 -29.68
N LYS A 136 -15.70 4.75 -30.83
CA LYS A 136 -14.26 4.69 -31.16
C LYS A 136 -13.41 5.46 -30.15
N VAL A 137 -13.87 6.64 -29.70
CA VAL A 137 -13.18 7.43 -28.67
C VAL A 137 -13.18 6.68 -27.35
N GLY A 138 -14.34 6.13 -26.96
CA GLY A 138 -14.45 5.30 -25.75
C GLY A 138 -13.53 4.08 -25.79
N ALA A 139 -13.48 3.37 -26.92
CA ALA A 139 -12.60 2.23 -27.12
C ALA A 139 -11.12 2.63 -27.05
N THR A 140 -10.73 3.76 -27.65
CA THR A 140 -9.34 4.25 -27.55
C THR A 140 -8.96 4.65 -26.13
N MET A 141 -9.86 5.29 -25.37
CA MET A 141 -9.60 5.64 -23.96
C MET A 141 -9.46 4.38 -23.11
N LEU A 142 -10.35 3.40 -23.29
CA LEU A 142 -10.27 2.13 -22.57
C LEU A 142 -8.96 1.38 -22.87
N LEU A 143 -8.58 1.28 -24.15
CA LEU A 143 -7.32 0.66 -24.55
C LEU A 143 -6.12 1.40 -23.97
N ALA A 144 -6.13 2.74 -23.96
CA ALA A 144 -5.06 3.54 -23.36
C ALA A 144 -4.97 3.32 -21.85
N SER A 145 -6.11 3.25 -21.13
CA SER A 145 -6.13 2.95 -19.69
C SER A 145 -5.62 1.54 -19.38
N ILE A 146 -6.00 0.53 -20.18
CA ILE A 146 -5.50 -0.83 -20.04
C ILE A 146 -3.99 -0.88 -20.31
N ALA A 147 -3.53 -0.27 -21.41
CA ALA A 147 -2.11 -0.23 -21.75
C ALA A 147 -1.27 0.49 -20.67
N ALA A 148 -1.78 1.61 -20.13
CA ALA A 148 -1.15 2.30 -19.01
C ALA A 148 -1.09 1.40 -17.77
N GLY A 149 -2.20 0.74 -17.40
CA GLY A 149 -2.22 -0.20 -16.28
C GLY A 149 -1.20 -1.34 -16.46
N LEU A 150 -1.19 -1.98 -17.63
CA LEU A 150 -0.24 -3.05 -17.95
C LEU A 150 1.21 -2.56 -17.90
N PHE A 151 1.51 -1.36 -18.40
CA PHE A 151 2.84 -0.78 -18.34
C PHE A 151 3.30 -0.51 -16.90
N TRP A 152 2.43 0.04 -16.06
CA TRP A 152 2.76 0.39 -14.67
C TRP A 152 2.94 -0.85 -13.80
N PHE A 153 2.10 -1.85 -13.97
CA PHE A 153 2.12 -3.08 -13.19
C PHE A 153 2.91 -4.23 -13.88
N GLN A 154 3.68 -3.93 -14.93
CA GLN A 154 4.43 -4.95 -15.67
C GLN A 154 5.40 -5.73 -14.79
N GLY A 155 6.01 -5.09 -13.77
CA GLY A 155 6.92 -5.77 -12.85
C GLY A 155 6.24 -6.97 -12.20
N TYR A 156 5.06 -6.76 -11.62
CA TYR A 156 4.22 -7.81 -11.03
C TYR A 156 3.79 -8.87 -12.05
N LEU A 157 3.52 -8.49 -13.29
CA LEU A 157 3.13 -9.42 -14.35
C LEU A 157 4.29 -10.27 -14.88
N THR A 158 5.54 -9.84 -14.63
CA THR A 158 6.77 -10.50 -15.11
C THR A 158 7.55 -11.18 -13.99
N GLU A 159 7.04 -11.16 -12.76
CA GLU A 159 7.59 -11.93 -11.65
C GLU A 159 7.63 -13.41 -12.02
N THR A 160 8.79 -14.03 -11.76
CA THR A 160 8.99 -15.47 -11.96
C THR A 160 9.48 -16.08 -10.66
N PRO A 161 9.37 -17.40 -10.44
CA PRO A 161 9.98 -18.03 -9.26
C PRO A 161 11.47 -17.69 -9.08
N ALA A 162 12.20 -17.41 -10.17
CA ALA A 162 13.61 -17.01 -10.16
C ALA A 162 13.85 -15.50 -9.93
N ARG A 163 12.84 -14.65 -10.14
CA ARG A 163 12.85 -13.20 -9.86
C ARG A 163 11.48 -12.81 -9.31
N PRO A 164 11.17 -13.22 -8.09
CA PRO A 164 9.80 -13.22 -7.64
C PRO A 164 9.43 -11.92 -6.91
N TYR A 165 10.33 -10.94 -6.84
CA TYR A 165 10.14 -9.70 -6.11
C TYR A 165 10.58 -8.51 -6.94
N GLN A 166 9.91 -7.37 -6.75
CA GLN A 166 10.39 -6.09 -7.23
C GLN A 166 11.38 -5.50 -6.22
N PRO A 167 12.56 -5.06 -6.67
CA PRO A 167 13.53 -4.47 -5.76
C PRO A 167 12.98 -3.16 -5.18
N PHE A 168 13.19 -2.99 -3.87
CA PHE A 168 12.99 -1.72 -3.18
C PHE A 168 13.84 -0.63 -3.86
N LEU A 169 13.20 0.48 -4.26
CA LEU A 169 13.88 1.58 -4.97
C LEU A 169 14.17 2.78 -4.06
N GLY A 170 14.03 2.61 -2.75
CA GLY A 170 14.30 3.66 -1.77
C GLY A 170 15.79 3.87 -1.48
N PRO A 171 16.12 4.73 -0.51
CA PRO A 171 17.50 5.00 -0.13
C PRO A 171 18.21 3.73 0.36
N ALA A 172 19.29 3.35 -0.32
CA ALA A 172 20.13 2.23 0.11
C ALA A 172 20.99 2.62 1.33
N LEU A 173 21.32 1.62 2.16
CA LEU A 173 22.30 1.78 3.23
C LEU A 173 23.66 2.18 2.65
N PRO A 174 24.30 3.26 3.14
CA PRO A 174 25.65 3.60 2.73
C PRO A 174 26.64 2.48 3.10
N ASP A 175 27.61 2.20 2.23
CA ASP A 175 28.61 1.17 2.53
C ASP A 175 29.47 1.57 3.74
N ASN A 176 29.66 0.63 4.66
CA ASN A 176 30.61 0.72 5.76
C ASN A 176 31.35 -0.63 5.86
N PRO A 177 32.60 -0.70 5.34
CA PRO A 177 33.36 -1.94 5.31
C PRO A 177 33.64 -2.52 6.70
N ILE A 178 33.97 -1.67 7.68
CA ILE A 178 34.31 -2.12 9.04
C ILE A 178 33.08 -2.77 9.70
N TRP A 179 31.92 -2.12 9.65
CA TRP A 179 30.68 -2.71 10.16
C TRP A 179 30.34 -4.02 9.45
N ARG A 180 30.41 -4.05 8.12
CA ARG A 180 30.07 -5.26 7.35
C ARG A 180 31.00 -6.43 7.66
N GLU A 181 32.29 -6.18 7.76
CA GLU A 181 33.31 -7.21 8.02
C GLU A 181 33.25 -7.70 9.47
N GLU A 182 33.25 -6.79 10.45
CA GLU A 182 33.26 -7.13 11.87
C GLU A 182 31.92 -7.71 12.33
N CYS A 183 30.79 -7.07 11.98
CA CYS A 183 29.46 -7.54 12.39
C CYS A 183 28.94 -8.70 11.52
N GLY A 184 29.58 -8.98 10.38
CA GLY A 184 29.27 -10.10 9.48
C GLY A 184 30.08 -11.38 9.76
N ALA A 185 31.04 -11.35 10.69
CA ALA A 185 31.97 -12.44 10.92
C ALA A 185 31.30 -13.72 11.47
N CYS A 186 30.28 -13.58 12.32
CA CYS A 186 29.63 -14.69 13.02
C CYS A 186 28.19 -14.97 12.57
N HIS A 187 27.48 -13.93 12.15
CA HIS A 187 26.10 -14.00 11.67
C HIS A 187 25.89 -12.97 10.56
N LEU A 188 24.68 -12.90 9.98
CA LEU A 188 24.33 -11.84 9.03
C LEU A 188 24.66 -10.47 9.65
N ALA A 189 25.31 -9.58 8.89
CA ALA A 189 25.48 -8.19 9.31
C ALA A 189 24.10 -7.53 9.38
N PHE A 190 23.47 -7.57 10.57
CA PHE A 190 22.08 -7.16 10.73
C PHE A 190 21.92 -5.69 10.39
N HIS A 191 21.01 -5.41 9.46
CA HIS A 191 20.79 -4.06 8.97
C HIS A 191 20.47 -3.09 10.13
N PRO A 192 21.09 -1.90 10.18
CA PRO A 192 20.95 -0.98 11.32
C PRO A 192 19.50 -0.57 11.60
N SER A 193 18.62 -0.60 10.60
CA SER A 193 17.19 -0.25 10.76
C SER A 193 16.38 -1.24 11.62
N LEU A 194 16.95 -2.38 12.02
CA LEU A 194 16.25 -3.44 12.74
C LEU A 194 16.20 -3.29 14.26
N LEU A 195 16.87 -2.27 14.81
CA LEU A 195 16.80 -1.89 16.21
C LEU A 195 16.89 -0.37 16.35
N PRO A 196 16.36 0.21 17.44
CA PRO A 196 16.52 1.61 17.72
C PRO A 196 17.96 1.92 18.16
N ALA A 197 18.37 3.17 18.00
CA ALA A 197 19.72 3.65 18.29
C ALA A 197 20.15 3.29 19.72
N ARG A 198 19.26 3.40 20.70
CA ARG A 198 19.52 3.02 22.10
C ARG A 198 19.92 1.56 22.27
N SER A 199 19.33 0.65 21.48
CA SER A 199 19.67 -0.78 21.53
C SER A 199 21.03 -1.05 20.90
N TRP A 200 21.33 -0.42 19.77
CA TRP A 200 22.65 -0.53 19.15
C TRP A 200 23.75 0.00 20.06
N LYS A 201 23.52 1.14 20.70
CA LYS A 201 24.44 1.68 21.70
C LYS A 201 24.70 0.68 22.82
N ALA A 202 23.64 0.11 23.41
CA ALA A 202 23.79 -0.87 24.49
C ALA A 202 24.56 -2.13 24.05
N LEU A 203 24.39 -2.57 22.80
CA LEU A 203 25.15 -3.69 22.23
C LEU A 203 26.63 -3.36 22.06
N MET A 204 26.96 -2.16 21.58
CA MET A 204 28.35 -1.72 21.40
C MET A 204 29.06 -1.46 22.73
N ASP A 205 28.37 -0.81 23.69
CA ASP A 205 28.86 -0.62 25.06
C ASP A 205 29.14 -1.98 25.75
N GLY A 206 28.40 -3.03 25.36
CA GLY A 206 28.51 -4.40 25.87
C GLY A 206 29.34 -5.38 25.03
N GLN A 207 30.15 -4.92 24.06
CA GLN A 207 30.82 -5.79 23.08
C GLN A 207 31.69 -6.92 23.67
N ALA A 208 32.23 -6.73 24.87
CA ALA A 208 33.06 -7.73 25.56
C ALA A 208 32.27 -8.94 26.11
N SER A 209 30.93 -8.89 26.06
CA SER A 209 30.04 -9.97 26.51
C SER A 209 28.83 -10.10 25.57
N HIS A 210 29.08 -10.03 24.27
CA HIS A 210 28.09 -10.14 23.21
C HIS A 210 27.53 -11.58 23.12
N PHE A 211 26.45 -11.82 23.87
CA PHE A 211 25.73 -13.11 23.91
C PHE A 211 26.60 -14.34 24.26
N GLY A 212 27.62 -14.13 25.10
CA GLY A 212 28.54 -15.18 25.55
C GLY A 212 29.89 -15.17 24.82
N GLU A 213 30.06 -14.30 23.82
CA GLU A 213 31.31 -14.10 23.08
C GLU A 213 31.86 -12.69 23.29
N ASP A 214 33.17 -12.51 23.11
CA ASP A 214 33.83 -11.20 23.06
C ASP A 214 34.07 -10.84 21.59
N LEU A 215 33.65 -9.66 21.16
CA LEU A 215 33.86 -9.20 19.78
C LEU A 215 35.31 -8.75 19.52
N PHE A 216 36.11 -8.51 20.58
CA PHE A 216 37.49 -8.06 20.51
C PHE A 216 37.72 -6.79 19.66
N LEU A 217 36.72 -5.92 19.57
CA LEU A 217 36.79 -4.71 18.74
C LEU A 217 37.67 -3.65 19.42
N GLY A 218 38.58 -3.05 18.66
CA GLY A 218 39.38 -1.93 19.13
C GLY A 218 38.53 -0.65 19.31
N PRO A 219 38.95 0.32 20.15
CA PRO A 219 38.16 1.52 20.43
C PRO A 219 37.75 2.32 19.18
N SER A 220 38.64 2.42 18.19
CA SER A 220 38.34 3.11 16.91
C SER A 220 37.27 2.39 16.10
N ALA A 221 37.27 1.06 16.09
CA ALA A 221 36.26 0.27 15.38
C ALA A 221 34.90 0.40 16.08
N VAL A 222 34.88 0.36 17.43
CA VAL A 222 33.67 0.59 18.22
C VAL A 222 33.05 1.95 17.92
N GLU A 223 33.85 3.01 17.92
CA GLU A 223 33.37 4.38 17.65
C GLU A 223 32.77 4.50 16.23
N GLU A 224 33.45 3.94 15.22
CA GLU A 224 32.99 4.00 13.83
C GLU A 224 31.71 3.17 13.61
N ILE A 225 31.67 1.93 14.12
CA ILE A 225 30.52 1.04 14.00
C ILE A 225 29.33 1.62 14.76
N GLU A 226 29.51 2.10 16.00
CA GLU A 226 28.43 2.72 16.77
C GLU A 226 27.87 3.92 16.01
N ALA A 227 28.72 4.85 15.56
CA ALA A 227 28.26 6.03 14.81
C ALA A 227 27.47 5.64 13.55
N PHE A 228 27.90 4.60 12.84
CA PHE A 228 27.19 4.09 11.67
C PHE A 228 25.84 3.47 12.02
N LEU A 229 25.78 2.63 13.06
CA LEU A 229 24.54 2.00 13.53
C LEU A 229 23.52 3.05 13.98
N LEU A 230 23.93 4.01 14.83
CA LEU A 230 23.04 5.04 15.37
C LEU A 230 22.48 5.95 14.27
N LYS A 231 23.31 6.29 13.27
CA LYS A 231 22.90 7.13 12.15
C LYS A 231 21.85 6.47 11.26
N ASN A 232 21.84 5.14 11.17
CA ASN A 232 20.97 4.37 10.27
C ASN A 232 19.94 3.51 11.03
N ALA A 233 19.74 3.79 12.32
CA ALA A 233 18.85 3.03 13.20
C ALA A 233 17.38 3.12 12.79
N ALA A 234 16.52 2.31 13.43
CA ALA A 234 15.09 2.22 13.14
C ALA A 234 14.36 3.59 13.12
N GLU A 235 14.82 4.55 13.93
CA GLU A 235 14.29 5.91 14.01
C GLU A 235 14.38 6.68 12.67
N GLN A 236 15.26 6.28 11.75
CA GLN A 236 15.34 6.89 10.41
C GLN A 236 14.13 6.56 9.53
N ALA A 237 13.34 5.54 9.89
CA ALA A 237 12.10 5.19 9.19
C ALA A 237 12.28 4.97 7.67
N SER A 238 13.41 4.39 7.27
CA SER A 238 13.76 4.21 5.87
C SER A 238 12.94 3.13 5.16
N THR A 239 12.40 2.16 5.90
CA THR A 239 11.62 1.01 5.39
C THR A 239 10.40 0.76 6.29
N GLU A 240 9.43 -0.05 5.82
CA GLU A 240 8.31 -0.48 6.66
C GLU A 240 8.80 -1.12 7.96
N ALA A 241 9.70 -2.08 7.84
CA ALA A 241 10.24 -2.81 8.99
C ALA A 241 10.84 -1.84 10.02
N ALA A 242 11.64 -0.87 9.57
CA ALA A 242 12.21 0.17 10.43
C ALA A 242 11.14 0.96 11.19
N TRP A 243 10.15 1.46 10.46
CA TRP A 243 9.07 2.29 11.01
C TRP A 243 8.22 1.54 12.04
N LYS A 244 7.88 0.28 11.74
CA LYS A 244 7.05 -0.55 12.61
C LYS A 244 7.82 -1.06 13.83
N ILE A 245 9.10 -1.42 13.67
CA ILE A 245 9.98 -1.80 14.78
C ILE A 245 10.08 -0.65 15.78
N ASP A 246 10.46 0.55 15.32
CA ASP A 246 10.62 1.73 16.18
C ASP A 246 9.34 2.03 16.99
N ARG A 247 8.16 1.95 16.35
CA ARG A 247 6.86 2.16 17.00
C ARG A 247 6.41 1.04 17.92
N SER A 248 6.92 -0.16 17.73
CA SER A 248 6.56 -1.32 18.54
C SER A 248 7.34 -1.39 19.86
N ILE A 249 8.46 -0.66 19.99
CA ILE A 249 9.33 -0.70 21.16
C ILE A 249 9.07 0.54 22.03
N PRO A 250 8.57 0.38 23.27
CA PRO A 250 8.40 1.48 24.20
C PRO A 250 9.71 2.25 24.44
N ALA A 251 9.61 3.57 24.64
CA ALA A 251 10.78 4.42 24.90
C ALA A 251 11.54 4.02 26.19
N SER A 252 10.88 3.31 27.11
CA SER A 252 11.46 2.78 28.35
C SER A 252 12.20 1.44 28.17
N GLU A 253 12.13 0.83 26.99
CA GLU A 253 12.70 -0.50 26.72
C GLU A 253 13.87 -0.40 25.75
N THR A 254 14.90 -1.22 25.97
CA THR A 254 16.11 -1.32 25.15
C THR A 254 16.36 -2.78 24.80
N PRO A 255 15.59 -3.37 23.86
CA PRO A 255 15.75 -4.77 23.48
C PRO A 255 17.10 -4.98 22.80
N LEU A 256 17.84 -6.01 23.21
CA LEU A 256 19.15 -6.33 22.65
C LEU A 256 19.06 -7.33 21.48
N ARG A 257 17.90 -7.93 21.24
CA ARG A 257 17.66 -8.87 20.14
C ARG A 257 16.52 -8.39 19.26
N ILE A 258 16.77 -8.36 17.94
CA ILE A 258 15.75 -8.07 16.92
C ILE A 258 14.57 -9.04 17.06
N THR A 259 14.86 -10.32 17.30
CA THR A 259 13.87 -11.40 17.40
C THR A 259 13.00 -11.35 18.66
N GLU A 260 13.29 -10.45 19.60
CA GLU A 260 12.51 -10.24 20.81
C GLU A 260 11.65 -8.97 20.74
N THR A 261 11.75 -8.19 19.66
CA THR A 261 10.89 -7.02 19.46
C THR A 261 9.45 -7.45 19.21
N ALA A 262 8.49 -6.67 19.71
CA ALA A 262 7.07 -6.97 19.57
C ALA A 262 6.65 -7.10 18.09
N TYR A 263 7.16 -6.23 17.21
CA TYR A 263 6.91 -6.31 15.78
C TYR A 263 7.43 -7.62 15.16
N TRP A 264 8.67 -8.02 15.48
CA TRP A 264 9.23 -9.25 14.92
C TRP A 264 8.42 -10.46 15.37
N ILE A 265 8.06 -10.55 16.66
CA ILE A 265 7.25 -11.64 17.21
C ILE A 265 5.89 -11.70 16.52
N ASP A 266 5.22 -10.55 16.36
CA ASP A 266 3.91 -10.46 15.71
C ASP A 266 3.94 -10.99 14.27
N LYS A 267 4.92 -10.56 13.47
CA LYS A 267 5.09 -10.98 12.06
C LYS A 267 5.48 -12.45 11.90
N HIS A 268 6.11 -13.05 12.90
CA HIS A 268 6.65 -14.41 12.81
C HIS A 268 5.89 -15.44 13.66
N ARG A 269 4.80 -15.04 14.35
CA ARG A 269 4.08 -15.90 15.31
C ARG A 269 3.48 -17.16 14.70
N GLU A 270 3.09 -17.10 13.42
CA GLU A 270 2.40 -18.18 12.72
C GLU A 270 3.37 -19.27 12.23
N ILE A 271 4.68 -19.04 12.35
CA ILE A 271 5.73 -19.99 11.95
C ILE A 271 5.88 -21.08 13.01
N SER A 272 5.76 -22.34 12.56
CA SER A 272 5.88 -23.52 13.41
C SER A 272 7.32 -23.73 13.92
N ASP A 273 7.46 -24.33 15.11
CA ASP A 273 8.80 -24.66 15.67
C ASP A 273 9.54 -25.64 14.76
N THR A 274 8.83 -26.57 14.13
CA THR A 274 9.39 -27.50 13.15
C THR A 274 10.04 -26.79 11.96
N LEU A 275 9.46 -25.66 11.53
CA LEU A 275 10.03 -24.87 10.45
C LEU A 275 11.27 -24.09 10.92
N TRP A 276 11.24 -23.53 12.14
CA TRP A 276 12.41 -22.89 12.74
C TRP A 276 13.61 -23.83 12.91
N GLU A 277 13.34 -25.09 13.27
CA GLU A 277 14.36 -26.12 13.46
C GLU A 277 14.84 -26.75 12.14
N HIS A 278 14.23 -26.40 11.01
CA HIS A 278 14.59 -26.99 9.73
C HIS A 278 16.06 -26.66 9.35
N PRO A 279 16.87 -27.63 8.87
CA PRO A 279 18.30 -27.42 8.58
C PRO A 279 18.62 -26.33 7.55
N ARG A 280 17.65 -25.99 6.69
CA ARG A 280 17.77 -24.88 5.72
C ARG A 280 17.37 -23.51 6.29
N VAL A 281 16.52 -23.47 7.33
CA VAL A 281 16.13 -22.23 8.01
C VAL A 281 17.13 -21.87 9.10
N LYS A 282 17.67 -22.85 9.83
CA LYS A 282 18.73 -22.64 10.84
C LYS A 282 18.37 -21.61 11.91
N GLY A 283 17.12 -21.65 12.39
CA GLY A 283 16.64 -20.81 13.48
C GLY A 283 16.33 -19.36 13.10
N ARG A 284 15.96 -18.58 14.12
CA ARG A 284 15.35 -17.24 13.99
C ARG A 284 16.31 -16.15 13.54
N ILE A 285 17.63 -16.35 13.71
CA ILE A 285 18.66 -15.37 13.38
C ILE A 285 19.12 -15.44 11.91
N SER A 286 18.73 -16.50 11.20
CA SER A 286 19.13 -16.75 9.82
C SER A 286 18.15 -16.07 8.85
N CYS A 287 18.00 -14.75 8.97
CA CYS A 287 16.98 -13.98 8.24
C CYS A 287 17.07 -14.20 6.72
N ALA A 288 18.29 -14.22 6.18
CA ALA A 288 18.57 -14.44 4.76
C ALA A 288 18.19 -15.84 4.24
N ALA A 289 17.85 -16.79 5.13
CA ALA A 289 17.32 -18.08 4.70
C ALA A 289 15.92 -17.93 4.09
N CYS A 290 15.14 -16.94 4.55
CA CYS A 290 13.79 -16.69 4.06
C CYS A 290 13.64 -15.34 3.35
N HIS A 291 14.39 -14.32 3.74
CA HIS A 291 14.28 -12.97 3.18
C HIS A 291 15.42 -12.70 2.20
N LEU A 292 15.12 -12.65 0.90
CA LEU A 292 16.10 -12.43 -0.16
C LEU A 292 16.74 -11.03 -0.11
N ASP A 293 16.11 -10.11 0.61
CA ASP A 293 16.49 -8.72 0.78
C ASP A 293 17.00 -8.41 2.20
N ALA A 294 17.31 -9.44 3.01
CA ALA A 294 17.74 -9.27 4.39
C ALA A 294 18.99 -8.37 4.55
N GLU A 295 19.95 -8.47 3.60
CA GLU A 295 21.14 -7.61 3.58
C GLU A 295 20.79 -6.17 3.20
N ALA A 296 19.77 -5.96 2.35
CA ALA A 296 19.29 -4.64 1.98
C ALA A 296 18.45 -3.98 3.07
N GLY A 297 17.96 -4.76 4.05
CA GLY A 297 17.26 -4.25 5.22
C GLY A 297 15.80 -3.87 5.01
N THR A 298 15.21 -4.27 3.88
CA THR A 298 13.86 -3.87 3.47
C THR A 298 12.79 -4.80 4.04
N PHE A 299 13.06 -6.11 4.03
CA PHE A 299 12.18 -7.17 4.55
C PHE A 299 10.78 -7.11 3.95
N GLU A 300 10.71 -6.87 2.63
CA GLU A 300 9.45 -6.79 1.90
C GLU A 300 8.77 -8.17 1.86
N ASP A 301 7.45 -8.18 2.00
CA ASP A 301 6.65 -9.41 1.88
C ASP A 301 6.90 -10.09 0.52
N ALA A 302 7.08 -9.29 -0.53
CA ALA A 302 7.40 -9.76 -1.86
C ALA A 302 8.76 -10.48 -1.93
N ALA A 303 9.72 -10.12 -1.08
CA ALA A 303 11.07 -10.69 -1.04
C ALA A 303 11.19 -11.95 -0.14
N MET A 304 10.14 -12.31 0.59
CA MET A 304 10.13 -13.50 1.45
C MET A 304 9.86 -14.79 0.66
N ARG A 305 10.73 -15.79 0.75
CA ARG A 305 10.55 -17.12 0.16
C ARG A 305 11.05 -18.19 1.12
N LEU A 306 10.34 -19.31 1.24
CA LEU A 306 10.91 -20.46 1.96
C LEU A 306 12.08 -21.05 1.17
N PRO A 307 13.12 -21.58 1.83
CA PRO A 307 14.19 -22.30 1.14
C PRO A 307 13.63 -23.44 0.28
N ASP A 308 14.28 -23.76 -0.83
CA ASP A 308 13.87 -24.87 -1.70
C ASP A 308 13.59 -26.14 -0.88
N GLY A 309 12.57 -26.91 -1.26
CA GLY A 309 12.21 -28.16 -0.58
C GLY A 309 11.73 -28.03 0.86
N VAL A 310 11.44 -26.81 1.33
CA VAL A 310 10.80 -26.55 2.62
C VAL A 310 9.34 -26.18 2.38
N GLU A 311 8.43 -26.98 2.92
CA GLU A 311 6.99 -26.69 2.85
C GLU A 311 6.55 -25.90 4.10
N ALA A 312 5.65 -24.94 3.91
CA ALA A 312 4.96 -24.31 5.02
C ALA A 312 4.11 -25.39 5.71
N GLY A 313 4.57 -25.85 6.88
CA GLY A 313 3.77 -26.73 7.73
C GLY A 313 2.44 -26.06 8.13
N PRO A 314 1.52 -26.80 8.79
CA PRO A 314 0.26 -26.21 9.24
C PRO A 314 0.53 -24.99 10.14
N GLU A 315 -0.16 -23.88 9.86
CA GLU A 315 -0.07 -22.64 10.61
C GLU A 315 -0.32 -22.88 12.10
N ARG A 316 0.45 -22.17 12.95
CA ARG A 316 0.23 -22.20 14.39
C ARG A 316 -1.06 -21.42 14.69
N LYS A 317 -2.14 -22.11 15.06
CA LYS A 317 -3.40 -21.50 15.50
C LYS A 317 -3.25 -20.63 16.74
#